data_AF-A0A212DFX6-F1
#
_entry.id   AF-A0A212DFX6-F1
#
_cell.length_a   1.000
_cell.length_b   1.000
_cell.length_c   1.000
_cell.angle_alpha   90.00
_cell.angle_beta   90.00
_cell.angle_gamma   90.00
#
_symmetry.space_group_name_H-M   'P 1'
#
loop_
_entity.id
_entity.type
_entity.pdbx_description
1 polymer ?
#
loop_
_entity_poly.entity_id
_entity_poly.type
_entity_poly.pdbx_seq_one_letter_code
_entity_poly.pdbx_strand_id
1 'polypeptide(L)'
;MNIVRTPSVAQIGISVELLDSLAQQTPVGNAAVSSVDSFTQFTQKMLDNFYNFASSFAVSQAQMTPSPSEMFIPANVVLKWYGALCSSHSKALSNHIYILLVNVFLF
;
A
#
# COMPACT_ATOMS: atom_id res chain seq x y z
N MET A 1 13.27 -36.51 20.27
CA MET A 1 11.99 -36.04 19.72
C MET A 1 12.23 -35.67 18.25
N ASN A 2 11.89 -36.54 17.29
CA ASN A 2 11.96 -36.19 15.87
C ASN A 2 10.66 -35.48 15.52
N ILE A 3 10.69 -34.15 15.47
CA ILE A 3 9.52 -33.36 15.09
C ILE A 3 9.37 -33.54 13.59
N VAL A 4 8.41 -34.36 13.18
CA VAL A 4 8.02 -34.51 11.78
C VAL A 4 7.67 -33.11 11.26
N ARG A 5 8.40 -32.62 10.24
CA ARG A 5 8.04 -31.38 9.56
C ARG A 5 6.70 -31.58 8.87
N THR A 6 5.65 -31.03 9.47
CA THR A 6 4.34 -30.92 8.84
C THR A 6 4.15 -29.51 8.30
N PRO A 7 3.36 -29.32 7.22
CA PRO A 7 3.11 -27.99 6.64
C PRO A 7 2.49 -26.99 7.62
N SER A 8 1.83 -27.48 8.67
CA SER A 8 1.19 -26.67 9.71
C SER A 8 2.11 -26.26 10.87
N VAL A 9 3.34 -26.80 10.94
CA VAL A 9 4.27 -26.54 12.06
C VAL A 9 5.48 -25.76 11.56
N ALA A 10 5.53 -24.48 11.92
CA ALA A 10 6.70 -23.63 11.68
C ALA A 10 7.85 -23.96 12.64
N GLN A 11 9.09 -23.75 12.20
CA GLN A 11 10.30 -23.97 13.00
C GLN A 11 11.15 -22.70 13.03
N ILE A 12 11.70 -22.38 14.20
CA ILE A 12 12.66 -21.29 14.38
C ILE A 12 14.01 -21.91 14.76
N GLY A 13 15.04 -21.65 13.95
CA GLY A 13 16.41 -22.06 14.24
C GLY A 13 17.21 -20.88 14.78
N ILE A 14 17.76 -21.01 15.98
CA ILE A 14 18.65 -20.00 16.58
C ILE A 14 20.05 -20.63 16.70
N SER A 15 21.03 -19.98 16.08
CA SER A 15 22.44 -20.38 16.13
C SER A 15 23.23 -19.30 16.89
N VAL A 16 24.18 -19.71 17.74
CA VAL A 16 25.11 -18.80 18.39
C VAL A 16 26.36 -18.73 17.54
N GLU A 17 26.60 -17.57 16.94
CA GLU A 17 27.71 -17.33 16.01
C GLU A 17 28.50 -16.08 16.40
N LEU A 18 29.75 -15.98 15.94
CA LEU A 18 30.62 -14.82 16.17
C LEU A 18 30.12 -13.61 15.37
N LEU A 19 30.21 -12.41 15.94
CA LEU A 19 29.70 -11.18 15.31
C LEU A 19 30.34 -10.91 13.93
N ASP A 20 31.64 -11.21 13.78
CA ASP A 20 32.34 -11.05 12.51
C ASP A 20 31.78 -11.97 11.41
N SER A 21 31.26 -13.14 11.79
CA SER A 21 30.60 -14.08 10.88
C SER A 21 29.19 -13.61 10.52
N LEU A 22 28.44 -13.04 11.48
CA LEU A 22 27.11 -12.46 11.20
C LEU A 22 27.20 -11.28 10.23
N ALA A 23 28.23 -10.44 10.35
CA ALA A 23 28.38 -9.24 9.52
C ALA A 23 28.55 -9.55 8.02
N GLN A 24 28.97 -10.77 7.68
CA GLN A 24 29.10 -11.24 6.30
C GLN A 24 27.85 -11.95 5.77
N GLN A 25 26.87 -12.23 6.63
CA GLN A 25 25.61 -12.85 6.23
C GLN A 25 24.66 -11.79 5.68
N THR A 26 23.98 -12.09 4.58
CA THR A 26 22.85 -11.29 4.08
C THR A 26 21.56 -11.93 4.56
N PRO A 27 20.78 -11.28 5.45
CA PRO A 27 19.47 -11.77 5.83
C PRO A 27 18.59 -11.98 4.61
N VAL A 28 17.70 -12.97 4.63
CA VAL A 28 16.72 -13.14 3.56
C VAL A 28 15.81 -11.90 3.49
N GLY A 29 15.47 -11.47 2.27
CA GLY A 29 14.65 -10.26 2.06
C GLY A 29 13.36 -10.32 2.87
N ASN A 30 13.02 -9.22 3.56
CA ASN A 30 11.84 -9.07 4.41
C ASN A 30 11.80 -9.93 5.69
N ALA A 31 12.92 -10.56 6.11
CA ALA A 31 12.99 -11.27 7.40
C ALA A 31 13.19 -10.36 8.62
N ALA A 32 13.74 -9.16 8.41
CA ALA A 32 13.60 -8.11 9.41
C ALA A 32 12.14 -7.67 9.45
N VAL A 33 11.63 -7.32 10.64
CA VAL A 33 10.31 -6.66 10.78
C VAL A 33 10.25 -5.56 9.73
N SER A 34 9.33 -5.66 8.78
CA SER A 34 9.06 -4.60 7.82
C SER A 34 8.76 -3.34 8.63
N SER A 35 9.73 -2.44 8.75
CA SER A 35 9.54 -1.12 9.37
C SER A 35 8.68 -0.21 8.50
N VAL A 36 8.25 -0.69 7.32
CA VAL A 36 7.06 -0.19 6.67
C VAL A 36 5.89 -0.56 7.56
N ASP A 37 5.43 0.42 8.35
CA ASP A 37 4.15 0.37 9.07
C ASP A 37 3.14 -0.35 8.19
N SER A 38 2.54 -1.45 8.66
CA SER A 38 1.58 -2.21 7.86
C SER A 38 0.43 -1.32 7.35
N PHE A 39 0.18 -0.21 8.05
CA PHE A 39 -0.71 0.88 7.65
C PHE A 39 -0.24 1.65 6.40
N THR A 40 1.05 1.89 6.24
CA THR A 40 1.67 2.48 5.05
C THR A 40 1.46 1.58 3.83
N GLN A 41 1.75 0.28 3.98
CA GLN A 41 1.54 -0.68 2.90
C GLN A 41 0.06 -0.79 2.52
N PHE A 42 -0.83 -0.83 3.52
CA PHE A 42 -2.28 -0.84 3.30
C PHE A 42 -2.75 0.41 2.54
N THR A 43 -2.32 1.60 2.98
CA THR A 43 -2.75 2.87 2.37
C THR A 43 -2.25 3.01 0.93
N GLN A 44 -0.99 2.63 0.67
CA GLN A 44 -0.44 2.60 -0.68
C GLN A 44 -1.26 1.67 -1.60
N LYS A 45 -1.51 0.44 -1.15
CA LYS A 45 -2.29 -0.54 -1.93
C LYS A 45 -3.73 -0.09 -2.17
N MET A 46 -4.35 0.56 -1.19
CA MET A 46 -5.71 1.10 -1.33
C MET A 46 -5.76 2.24 -2.36
N LEU A 47 -4.82 3.19 -2.31
CA LEU A 47 -4.72 4.29 -3.26
C LEU A 47 -4.47 3.79 -4.69
N ASP A 48 -3.56 2.83 -4.84
CA ASP A 48 -3.27 2.21 -6.14
C ASP A 48 -4.48 1.46 -6.70
N ASN A 49 -5.18 0.70 -5.86
CA ASN A 49 -6.37 -0.03 -6.27
C ASN A 49 -7.47 0.92 -6.75
N PHE A 50 -7.75 1.99 -5.99
CA PHE A 50 -8.76 2.97 -6.36
C PHE A 50 -8.42 3.70 -7.66
N TYR A 51 -7.16 4.16 -7.82
CA TYR A 51 -6.76 4.85 -9.04
C TYR A 51 -6.87 3.93 -10.27
N ASN A 52 -6.43 2.67 -10.16
CA ASN A 52 -6.56 1.70 -11.24
C ASN A 52 -8.02 1.39 -11.58
N PHE A 53 -8.88 1.28 -10.57
CA PHE A 53 -10.32 1.10 -10.79
C PHE A 53 -10.93 2.31 -11.49
N ALA A 54 -10.79 3.51 -10.95
CA ALA A 54 -11.38 4.73 -11.51
C ALA A 54 -10.85 5.05 -12.92
N SER A 55 -9.55 4.86 -13.17
CA SER A 55 -8.95 5.09 -14.49
C SER A 55 -9.43 4.09 -15.55
N SER A 56 -9.87 2.90 -15.17
CA SER A 56 -10.47 1.94 -16.10
C SER A 56 -11.81 2.41 -16.71
N PHE A 57 -12.48 3.37 -16.05
CA PHE A 57 -13.70 4.01 -16.54
C PHE A 57 -13.44 5.35 -17.22
N ALA A 58 -12.17 5.75 -17.40
CA ALA A 58 -11.86 7.01 -18.05
C ALA A 58 -12.29 6.95 -19.53
N VAL A 59 -13.19 7.86 -19.90
CA VAL A 59 -13.69 8.01 -21.27
C VAL A 59 -13.44 9.42 -21.78
N SER A 60 -13.13 9.53 -23.07
CA SER A 60 -13.10 10.84 -23.75
C SER A 60 -14.52 11.32 -24.05
N GLN A 61 -14.70 12.63 -24.25
CA GLN A 61 -16.00 13.19 -24.64
C GLN A 61 -16.57 12.56 -25.93
N ALA A 62 -15.71 12.11 -26.84
CA ALA A 62 -16.13 11.43 -28.07
C ALA A 62 -16.68 10.02 -27.85
N GLN A 63 -16.39 9.40 -26.70
CA GLN A 63 -16.83 8.05 -26.34
C GLN A 63 -18.00 8.06 -25.34
N MET A 64 -18.39 9.23 -24.84
CA MET A 64 -19.50 9.37 -23.90
C MET A 64 -20.84 9.15 -24.61
N THR A 65 -21.70 8.35 -23.98
CA THR A 65 -23.11 8.28 -24.34
C THR A 65 -23.87 9.40 -23.62
N PRO A 66 -24.88 10.02 -24.25
CA PRO A 66 -25.63 11.11 -23.61
C PRO A 66 -26.32 10.66 -22.31
N SER A 67 -25.82 11.16 -21.18
CA SER A 67 -26.33 10.85 -19.84
C SER A 67 -26.42 12.16 -19.03
N PRO A 68 -27.49 12.95 -19.20
CA PRO A 68 -27.57 14.33 -18.67
C PRO A 68 -27.70 14.41 -17.14
N SER A 69 -28.00 13.30 -16.47
CA SER A 69 -28.08 13.21 -15.00
C SER A 69 -26.79 12.71 -14.35
N GLU A 70 -25.79 12.31 -15.14
CA GLU A 70 -24.57 11.68 -14.64
C GLU A 70 -23.45 12.72 -14.47
N MET A 71 -22.76 12.64 -13.33
CA MET A 71 -21.64 13.54 -13.01
C MET A 71 -20.33 12.89 -13.43
N PHE A 72 -19.51 13.61 -14.19
CA PHE A 72 -18.19 13.17 -14.61
C PHE A 72 -17.11 13.96 -13.90
N ILE A 73 -16.12 13.25 -13.36
CA ILE A 73 -14.93 13.86 -12.80
C ILE A 73 -13.84 13.86 -13.88
N PRO A 74 -13.27 15.02 -14.24
CA PRO A 74 -12.15 15.07 -15.19
C PRO A 74 -10.97 14.23 -14.71
N ALA A 75 -10.41 13.39 -15.59
CA ALA A 75 -9.33 12.46 -15.24
C ALA A 75 -8.08 13.15 -14.66
N ASN A 76 -7.80 14.39 -15.07
CA ASN A 76 -6.71 15.19 -14.53
C ASN A 76 -6.91 15.57 -13.05
N VAL A 77 -8.14 15.70 -12.56
CA VAL A 77 -8.46 15.96 -11.15
C VAL A 77 -8.15 14.72 -10.32
N VAL A 78 -8.54 13.53 -10.81
CA VAL A 78 -8.24 12.24 -10.16
C VAL A 78 -6.73 12.01 -10.06
N LEU A 79 -5.98 12.31 -11.14
CA LEU A 79 -4.52 12.20 -11.14
C LEU A 79 -3.85 13.17 -10.16
N LYS A 80 -4.32 14.42 -10.10
CA LYS A 80 -3.81 15.41 -9.13
C LYS A 80 -4.10 14.99 -7.69
N TRP A 81 -5.29 14.45 -7.43
CA TRP A 81 -5.69 13.94 -6.12
C TRP A 81 -4.81 12.76 -5.69
N TYR A 82 -4.59 11.79 -6.58
CA TYR A 82 -3.71 10.63 -6.32
C TYR A 82 -2.28 11.09 -5.99
N GLY A 83 -1.72 12.01 -6.79
CA GLY A 83 -0.39 12.58 -6.54
C GLY A 83 -0.30 13.34 -5.22
N ALA A 84 -1.33 14.11 -4.86
CA ALA A 84 -1.39 14.83 -3.60
C ALA A 84 -1.42 13.88 -2.40
N LEU A 85 -2.20 12.80 -2.46
CA LEU A 85 -2.27 11.79 -1.41
C LEU A 85 -0.96 11.01 -1.28
N CYS A 86 -0.36 10.57 -2.38
CA CYS A 86 0.93 9.89 -2.36
C CYS A 86 2.05 10.80 -1.81
N SER A 87 2.09 12.07 -2.22
CA SER A 87 3.07 13.05 -1.69
C SER A 87 2.84 13.37 -0.22
N SER A 88 1.57 13.49 0.21
CA SER A 88 1.20 13.72 1.60
C SER A 88 1.54 12.51 2.47
N HIS A 89 1.28 11.29 1.98
CA HIS A 89 1.63 10.03 2.65
C HIS A 89 3.15 9.90 2.87
N SER A 90 3.96 10.27 1.88
CA SER A 90 5.43 10.32 2.04
C SER A 90 5.91 11.34 3.06
N LYS A 91 5.09 12.35 3.40
CA LYS A 91 5.38 13.39 4.40
C LYS A 91 4.70 13.11 5.75
N ALA A 92 3.77 12.17 5.81
CA ALA A 92 2.85 11.95 6.92
C ALA A 92 3.29 10.87 7.92
N LEU A 93 4.55 10.94 8.34
CA LEU A 93 4.93 10.60 9.71
C LEU A 93 4.44 11.66 10.74
N SER A 94 3.65 12.65 10.30
CA SER A 94 3.13 13.74 11.15
C SER A 94 1.59 13.82 11.08
N ASN A 95 0.92 13.05 11.94
CA ASN A 95 -0.39 13.18 12.61
C ASN A 95 -1.64 13.82 11.94
N HIS A 96 -1.59 14.46 10.78
CA HIS A 96 -2.69 15.30 10.27
C HIS A 96 -3.62 14.61 9.23
N ILE A 97 -3.30 13.39 8.77
CA ILE A 97 -4.06 12.69 7.71
C ILE A 97 -5.26 11.87 8.20
N TYR A 98 -5.29 11.45 9.47
CA TYR A 98 -6.42 10.68 10.01
C TYR A 98 -7.77 11.42 9.85
N ILE A 99 -7.76 12.75 9.89
CA ILE A 99 -8.97 13.59 9.74
C ILE A 99 -9.44 13.68 8.28
N LEU A 100 -8.51 13.62 7.31
CA LEU A 100 -8.83 13.72 5.88
C LEU A 100 -9.36 12.42 5.29
N LEU A 101 -8.81 11.27 5.70
CA LEU A 101 -9.31 9.96 5.25
C LEU A 101 -10.72 9.66 5.77
N VAL A 102 -11.02 10.01 7.02
CA VAL A 102 -12.37 9.85 7.61
C VAL A 102 -13.40 10.77 6.94
N ASN A 103 -13.02 11.96 6.46
CA ASN A 103 -13.99 12.85 5.80
C ASN A 103 -14.21 12.54 4.31
N VAL A 104 -13.25 11.93 3.63
CA VAL A 104 -13.35 11.64 2.18
C VAL A 104 -13.99 10.29 1.89
N PHE A 105 -13.91 9.31 2.79
CA PHE A 105 -14.42 7.95 2.55
C PHE A 105 -15.72 7.60 3.33
N LEU A 106 -16.28 8.52 4.13
CA LEU A 106 -17.50 8.28 4.91
C LEU A 106 -18.75 9.04 4.42
N PHE A 107 -18.72 9.54 3.19
CA PHE A 107 -19.90 10.04 2.48
C PHE A 107 -20.11 9.28 1.17
#